data_AF-A0A2N1DAZ0-F1
#
_entry.id   AF-A0A2N1DAZ0-F1
#
_cell.length_a   1.000
_cell.length_b   1.000
_cell.length_c   1.000
_cell.angle_alpha   90.00
_cell.angle_beta   90.00
_cell.angle_gamma   90.00
#
_symmetry.space_group_name_H-M   'P 1'
#
loop_
_entity.id
_entity.type
_entity.pdbx_description
1 polymer ?
#
loop_
_entity_poly.entity_id
_entity_poly.type
_entity_poly.pdbx_seq_one_letter_code
_entity_poly.pdbx_strand_id
1 'polypeptide(L)'
;MPKNNRQVGSNSRAFDKDKQQWLMAWITKAGKTIDLYSAVSDSNQIVMLSKHKTPQGKYACITFFDMQQDSFEWKLQWSNDGKSNWLEVHRIHGKRVK
;
A
#
# COMPACT_ATOMS: atom_id res chain seq x y z
N MET A 1 21.65 -6.31 -19.19
CA MET A 1 20.84 -7.33 -18.51
C MET A 1 19.68 -6.61 -17.79
N PRO A 2 18.40 -6.93 -18.05
CA PRO A 2 17.33 -6.37 -17.25
C PRO A 2 17.41 -6.99 -15.85
N LYS A 3 17.69 -6.20 -14.82
CA LYS A 3 17.64 -6.65 -13.43
C LYS A 3 16.19 -6.97 -13.10
N ASN A 4 15.91 -8.26 -12.94
CA ASN A 4 14.60 -8.77 -12.54
C ASN A 4 14.37 -8.43 -11.06
N ASN A 5 14.12 -7.16 -10.75
CA ASN A 5 13.90 -6.62 -9.40
C ASN A 5 12.49 -6.95 -8.86
N ARG A 6 11.94 -8.13 -9.18
CA ARG A 6 10.66 -8.55 -8.59
C ARG A 6 10.86 -8.78 -7.10
N GLN A 7 10.24 -7.93 -6.29
CA GLN A 7 10.19 -8.14 -4.85
C GLN A 7 9.20 -9.26 -4.54
N VAL A 8 9.66 -10.26 -3.80
CA VAL A 8 8.82 -11.32 -3.25
C VAL A 8 8.60 -11.03 -1.77
N GLY A 9 7.34 -11.02 -1.37
CA GLY A 9 6.95 -10.76 0.01
C GLY A 9 5.56 -11.27 0.32
N SER A 10 5.24 -11.24 1.60
CA SER A 10 3.95 -11.62 2.17
C SER A 10 3.23 -10.38 2.67
N ASN A 11 1.95 -10.28 2.31
CA ASN A 11 1.05 -9.24 2.79
C ASN A 11 0.10 -9.86 3.82
N SER A 12 0.14 -9.37 5.05
CA SER A 12 -0.79 -9.78 6.10
C SER A 12 -1.64 -8.59 6.51
N ARG A 13 -2.96 -8.79 6.56
CA ARG A 13 -3.93 -7.76 6.94
C ARG A 13 -4.78 -8.26 8.09
N ALA A 14 -4.96 -7.41 9.09
CA ALA A 14 -5.82 -7.66 10.24
C ALA A 14 -6.72 -6.45 10.47
N PHE A 15 -7.98 -6.70 10.82
CA PHE A 15 -8.90 -5.62 11.19
C PHE A 15 -8.84 -5.39 12.70
N ASP A 16 -8.50 -4.17 13.11
CA ASP A 16 -8.52 -3.72 14.50
C ASP A 16 -9.93 -3.17 14.80
N LYS A 17 -10.73 -3.95 15.54
CA LYS A 17 -12.12 -3.62 15.86
C LYS A 17 -12.23 -2.42 16.81
N ASP A 18 -11.28 -2.23 17.72
CA ASP A 18 -11.35 -1.15 18.70
C ASP A 18 -11.13 0.21 18.03
N LYS A 19 -10.25 0.23 17.01
CA LYS A 19 -9.93 1.44 16.24
C LYS A 19 -10.66 1.55 14.90
N GLN A 20 -11.49 0.56 14.57
CA GLN A 20 -12.24 0.48 13.30
C GLN A 20 -11.34 0.72 12.07
N GLN A 21 -10.15 0.11 12.06
CA GLN A 21 -9.16 0.33 10.99
C GLN A 21 -8.49 -0.97 10.58
N TRP A 22 -8.04 -1.04 9.32
CA TRP A 22 -7.19 -2.13 8.87
C TRP A 22 -5.74 -1.86 9.23
N LEU A 23 -5.04 -2.88 9.70
CA LEU A 23 -3.59 -2.90 9.87
C LEU A 23 -3.01 -3.82 8.81
N MET A 24 -1.96 -3.36 8.13
CA MET A 24 -1.24 -4.17 7.14
C MET A 24 0.23 -4.24 7.52
N ALA A 25 0.77 -5.45 7.48
CA ALA A 25 2.19 -5.73 7.51
C ALA A 25 2.64 -6.25 6.15
N TRP A 26 3.65 -5.61 5.57
CA TRP A 26 4.34 -6.09 4.38
C TRP A 26 5.75 -6.52 4.75
N ILE A 27 6.08 -7.77 4.42
CA ILE A 27 7.34 -8.41 4.76
C ILE A 27 7.95 -8.94 3.47
N THR A 28 9.18 -8.55 3.13
CA THR A 28 9.86 -9.05 1.94
C THR A 28 11.03 -9.93 2.31
N LYS A 29 11.37 -10.90 1.46
CA LYS A 29 12.56 -11.75 1.66
C LYS A 29 13.87 -10.94 1.70
N ALA A 30 13.91 -9.83 0.98
CA ALA A 30 15.08 -8.95 0.90
C ALA A 30 15.14 -7.91 2.02
N GLY A 31 14.02 -7.62 2.68
CA GLY A 31 13.90 -6.60 3.71
C GLY A 31 14.34 -7.11 5.09
N LYS A 32 15.11 -6.31 5.82
CA LYS A 32 15.40 -6.54 7.25
C LYS A 32 14.30 -6.00 8.18
N THR A 33 13.28 -5.37 7.63
CA THR A 33 12.23 -4.64 8.37
C THR A 33 10.85 -4.99 7.84
N ILE A 34 9.84 -4.74 8.67
CA ILE A 34 8.42 -4.89 8.34
C ILE A 34 7.87 -3.51 8.03
N ASP A 35 7.24 -3.34 6.87
CA ASP A 35 6.51 -2.12 6.55
C ASP A 35 5.11 -2.22 7.15
N LEU A 36 4.80 -1.35 8.12
CA LEU A 36 3.50 -1.30 8.78
C LEU A 36 2.65 -0.14 8.25
N TYR A 37 1.38 -0.42 8.01
CA TYR A 37 0.40 0.55 7.53
C TYR A 37 -0.86 0.51 8.39
N SER A 38 -1.53 1.66 8.47
CA SER A 38 -2.91 1.77 8.92
C SER A 38 -3.77 2.21 7.73
N ALA A 39 -4.91 1.55 7.56
CA ALA A 39 -5.87 1.89 6.52
C ALA A 39 -7.14 2.47 7.11
N VAL A 40 -7.63 3.50 6.44
CA VAL A 40 -8.99 4.00 6.57
C VAL A 40 -9.72 3.75 5.25
N SER A 41 -11.02 3.49 5.33
CA SER A 41 -11.87 3.25 4.17
C SER A 41 -13.14 4.07 4.25
N ASP A 42 -13.59 4.54 3.11
CA ASP A 42 -14.91 5.11 2.90
C ASP A 42 -15.63 4.36 1.76
N SER A 43 -16.75 4.89 1.28
CA SER A 43 -17.53 4.25 0.20
C SER A 43 -16.81 4.18 -1.14
N ASN A 44 -15.79 5.02 -1.35
CA ASN A 44 -15.18 5.26 -2.66
C ASN A 44 -13.73 4.75 -2.73
N GLN A 45 -13.04 4.67 -1.59
CA GLN A 45 -11.63 4.34 -1.56
C GLN A 45 -11.17 3.70 -0.25
N ILE A 46 -10.02 3.01 -0.33
CA ILE A 46 -9.27 2.52 0.81
C ILE A 46 -7.88 3.15 0.74
N VAL A 47 -7.50 3.90 1.78
CA VAL A 47 -6.22 4.59 1.86
C VAL A 47 -5.38 3.98 2.98
N MET A 48 -4.21 3.44 2.65
CA MET A 48 -3.25 2.84 3.57
C MET A 48 -2.02 3.74 3.68
N LEU A 49 -1.76 4.26 4.88
CA LEU A 49 -0.58 5.08 5.16
C LEU A 49 0.44 4.31 5.97
N SER A 50 1.70 4.36 5.55
CA SER A 50 2.81 3.79 6.31
C SER A 50 2.94 4.50 7.65
N LYS A 51 3.08 3.75 8.75
CA LYS A 51 3.28 4.30 10.10
C LYS A 51 4.66 4.91 10.31
N HIS A 52 5.62 4.54 9.48
CA HIS A 52 7.00 5.00 9.50
C HIS A 52 7.55 5.09 8.08
N LYS A 53 8.72 5.70 7.92
CA LYS A 53 9.44 5.65 6.65
C LYS A 53 9.78 4.19 6.31
N THR A 54 9.49 3.79 5.09
CA THR A 54 9.88 2.49 4.53
C THR A 54 11.40 2.39 4.41
N PRO A 55 11.98 1.21 4.10
CA PRO A 55 13.42 1.05 3.82
C PRO A 55 13.98 1.99 2.76
N GLN A 56 13.12 2.55 1.89
CA GLN A 56 13.51 3.55 0.90
C GLN A 56 13.61 4.97 1.47
N GLY A 57 13.38 5.15 2.78
CA GLY A 57 13.46 6.44 3.46
C GLY A 57 12.28 7.37 3.20
N LYS A 58 11.16 6.85 2.70
CA LYS A 58 9.95 7.60 2.33
C LYS A 58 8.75 7.12 3.12
N TYR A 59 7.77 7.99 3.36
CA TYR A 59 6.43 7.55 3.69
C TYR A 59 5.75 7.02 2.42
N ALA A 60 4.93 5.99 2.59
CA ALA A 60 4.17 5.37 1.52
C ALA A 60 2.66 5.54 1.77
N CYS A 61 1.93 5.92 0.73
CA CYS A 61 0.49 5.95 0.69
C CYS A 61 0.03 5.03 -0.44
N ILE A 62 -0.75 4.02 -0.09
CA ILE A 62 -1.37 3.12 -1.04
C ILE A 62 -2.86 3.47 -1.09
N THR A 63 -3.41 3.62 -2.29
CA THR A 63 -4.85 3.89 -2.46
C THR A 63 -5.46 2.86 -3.41
N PHE A 64 -6.53 2.22 -2.96
CA PHE A 64 -7.48 1.53 -3.82
C PHE A 64 -8.64 2.49 -4.09
N PHE A 65 -9.00 2.70 -5.36
CA PHE A 65 -10.06 3.62 -5.77
C PHE A 65 -10.74 3.12 -7.04
N ASP A 66 -11.82 3.77 -7.46
CA ASP A 66 -12.66 3.32 -8.59
C ASP A 66 -13.02 1.83 -8.46
N MET A 67 -13.53 1.48 -7.27
CA MET A 67 -13.86 0.09 -6.93
C MET A 67 -15.18 -0.29 -7.59
N GLN A 68 -15.10 -1.22 -8.53
CA GLN A 68 -16.23 -1.84 -9.20
C GLN A 68 -16.32 -3.32 -8.79
N GLN A 69 -17.42 -3.99 -9.14
CA GLN A 69 -17.63 -5.40 -8.79
C GLN A 69 -16.47 -6.32 -9.23
N ASP A 70 -15.86 -6.04 -10.38
CA ASP A 70 -14.84 -6.89 -11.01
C ASP A 70 -13.54 -6.14 -11.34
N SER A 71 -13.37 -4.90 -10.87
CA SER A 71 -12.16 -4.12 -11.11
C SER A 71 -11.90 -3.08 -10.03
N PHE A 72 -10.66 -2.62 -9.94
CA PHE A 72 -10.27 -1.49 -9.12
C PHE A 72 -9.02 -0.83 -9.69
N GLU A 73 -8.83 0.44 -9.38
CA GLU A 73 -7.54 1.11 -9.55
C GLU A 73 -6.74 1.07 -8.25
N TRP A 74 -5.43 0.97 -8.40
CA TRP A 74 -4.48 0.98 -7.30
C TRP A 74 -3.34 1.92 -7.62
N LYS A 75 -2.92 2.72 -6.65
CA LYS A 75 -1.72 3.54 -6.75
C LYS A 75 -0.87 3.46 -5.49
N LEU A 76 0.44 3.65 -5.67
CA LEU A 76 1.39 3.90 -4.59
C LEU A 76 2.02 5.26 -4.81
N GLN A 77 2.00 6.05 -3.75
CA GLN A 77 2.61 7.37 -3.67
C GLN A 77 3.68 7.38 -2.57
N TRP A 78 4.75 8.13 -2.79
CA TRP A 78 5.80 8.37 -1.81
C TRP A 78 5.84 9.83 -1.38
N SER A 79 6.21 10.06 -0.12
CA SER A 79 6.37 11.39 0.45
C SER A 79 7.60 11.43 1.36
N ASN A 80 8.27 12.59 1.43
CA ASN A 80 9.38 12.80 2.37
C ASN A 80 8.88 13.14 3.77
N ASP A 81 7.75 13.82 3.87
CA ASP A 81 7.19 14.38 5.11
C ASP A 81 5.93 13.66 5.62
N GLY A 82 5.35 12.79 4.80
CA GLY A 82 4.11 12.07 5.08
C GLY A 82 2.87 12.97 5.08
N LYS A 83 2.95 14.17 4.49
CA LYS A 83 1.91 15.21 4.61
C LYS A 83 1.51 15.80 3.27
N SER A 84 2.41 16.48 2.56
CA SER A 84 2.02 17.34 1.43
C SER A 84 2.71 17.00 0.11
N ASN A 85 3.90 16.38 0.14
CA ASN A 85 4.71 16.14 -1.06
C ASN A 85 4.58 14.73 -1.63
N TRP A 86 3.33 14.29 -1.86
CA TRP A 86 3.03 12.97 -2.39
C TRP A 86 3.28 12.88 -3.89
N LEU A 87 4.24 12.04 -4.30
CA LEU A 87 4.53 11.71 -5.69
C LEU A 87 4.01 10.30 -5.99
N GLU A 88 3.15 10.17 -7.01
CA GLU A 88 2.75 8.85 -7.52
C GLU A 88 3.93 8.16 -8.21
N VAL A 89 4.23 6.94 -7.79
CA VAL A 89 5.37 6.15 -8.29
C VAL A 89 4.94 4.86 -8.97
N HIS A 90 3.74 4.36 -8.67
CA HIS A 90 3.16 3.19 -9.34
C HIS A 90 1.65 3.34 -9.46
N ARG A 91 1.10 2.76 -10.53
CA ARG A 91 -0.33 2.59 -10.76
C ARG A 91 -0.60 1.21 -11.38
N ILE A 92 -1.68 0.57 -10.94
CA ILE A 92 -2.13 -0.74 -11.40
C ILE A 92 -3.64 -0.70 -11.61
N HIS A 93 -4.11 -1.24 -12.73
CA HIS A 93 -5.51 -1.61 -12.94
C HIS A 93 -5.70 -3.08 -12.57
N GLY A 94 -6.46 -3.34 -11.50
CA GLY A 94 -6.85 -4.68 -11.08
C GLY A 94 -8.15 -5.10 -11.76
N LYS A 95 -8.18 -6.30 -12.33
CA LYS A 95 -9.38 -6.87 -12.95
C LYS A 95 -9.51 -8.36 -12.64
N ARG A 96 -10.73 -8.82 -12.37
CA ARG A 96 -11.04 -10.26 -12.24
C ARG A 96 -10.85 -10.93 -13.60
N VAL A 97 -10.01 -11.95 -13.65
CA VAL A 97 -9.89 -12.84 -14.80
C VAL A 97 -10.91 -13.96 -14.64
N LYS A 98 -11.60 -14.30 -15.74
CA LYS A 98 -12.59 -15.39 -15.79
C LYS A 98 -11.93 -16.75 -15.63
#